data_AF-A0A098MA46-F1
#
_entry.id   AF-A0A098MA46-F1
#
_cell.length_a   1.000
_cell.length_b   1.000
_cell.length_c   1.000
_cell.angle_alpha   90.00
_cell.angle_beta   90.00
_cell.angle_gamma   90.00
#
_symmetry.space_group_name_H-M   'P 1'
#
loop_
_entity.id
_entity.type
_entity.pdbx_description
1 polymer ?
#
loop_
_entity_poly.entity_id
_entity_poly.type
_entity_poly.pdbx_seq_one_letter_code
_entity_poly.pdbx_strand_id
1 'polypeptide(L)'
;MSEFSASYHLKTNDQQKVIDLIRASNNKGYVFPESNGWVTFLIQGPAFDIRKSIVSLNPGLLVHYSYMEDHGWELIIFEKDDIVSAYKCDWTDDLIIEKDDLDLFLLRELIMQQGNSAEDIKEIFDLVQFTGEEPPAYLIAKKLGLRYFEWLSSDNIGDGEHYENIVFVD
;
A
#
# COMPACT_ATOMS: atom_id res chain seq x y z
N MET A 1 -14.38 14.78 -8.38
CA MET A 1 -14.25 13.32 -8.26
C MET A 1 -13.37 13.11 -7.04
N SER A 2 -13.84 12.31 -6.09
CA SER A 2 -13.08 11.95 -4.90
C SER A 2 -11.88 11.09 -5.30
N GLU A 3 -10.72 11.32 -4.70
CA GLU A 3 -9.58 10.46 -4.94
C GLU A 3 -9.78 9.05 -4.36
N PHE A 4 -9.35 8.04 -5.12
CA PHE A 4 -9.22 6.68 -4.63
C PHE A 4 -7.91 6.01 -5.05
N SER A 5 -7.27 5.36 -4.07
CA SER A 5 -6.07 4.56 -4.23
C SER A 5 -6.18 3.27 -3.42
N ALA A 6 -5.79 2.14 -4.02
CA ALA A 6 -5.71 0.84 -3.38
C ALA A 6 -4.71 -0.03 -4.14
N SER A 7 -3.61 -0.41 -3.47
CA SER A 7 -2.51 -1.12 -4.13
C SER A 7 -1.71 -1.97 -3.15
N TYR A 8 -0.99 -2.94 -3.70
CA TYR A 8 -0.06 -3.79 -2.97
C TYR A 8 1.37 -3.42 -3.33
N HIS A 9 2.29 -3.53 -2.36
CA HIS A 9 3.72 -3.31 -2.57
C HIS A 9 4.52 -4.43 -1.93
N LEU A 10 5.16 -5.27 -2.75
CA LEU A 10 6.04 -6.33 -2.27
C LEU A 10 7.47 -5.78 -2.13
N LYS A 11 8.12 -6.01 -0.97
CA LYS A 11 9.53 -5.66 -0.77
C LYS A 11 10.42 -6.62 -1.56
N THR A 12 10.77 -6.24 -2.78
CA THR A 12 11.62 -7.03 -3.68
C THR A 12 12.23 -6.13 -4.75
N ASN A 13 13.38 -6.55 -5.28
CA ASN A 13 14.00 -5.92 -6.45
C ASN A 13 13.68 -6.67 -7.76
N ASP A 14 12.85 -7.71 -7.66
CA ASP A 14 12.55 -8.64 -8.74
C ASP A 14 11.05 -8.62 -9.04
N GLN A 15 10.71 -8.01 -10.18
CA GLN A 15 9.34 -7.92 -10.70
C GLN A 15 8.73 -9.32 -10.95
N GLN A 16 9.55 -10.31 -11.31
CA GLN A 16 9.08 -11.65 -11.63
C GLN A 16 8.44 -12.34 -10.41
N LYS A 17 8.93 -12.06 -9.19
CA LYS A 17 8.32 -12.60 -7.96
C LYS A 17 6.86 -12.18 -7.78
N VAL A 18 6.53 -10.95 -8.17
CA VAL A 18 5.14 -10.47 -8.07
C VAL A 18 4.28 -11.07 -9.17
N ILE A 19 4.82 -11.22 -10.38
CA ILE A 19 4.12 -11.91 -11.49
C ILE A 19 3.80 -13.36 -11.09
N ASP A 20 4.78 -14.07 -10.51
CA ASP A 20 4.61 -15.45 -10.06
C ASP A 20 3.60 -15.56 -8.91
N LEU A 21 3.61 -14.61 -7.97
CA LEU A 21 2.62 -14.51 -6.89
C LEU A 21 1.20 -14.35 -7.44
N ILE A 22 0.98 -13.42 -8.39
CA ILE A 22 -0.33 -13.18 -8.98
C ILE A 22 -0.85 -14.46 -9.67
N ARG A 23 0.00 -15.11 -10.49
CA ARG A 23 -0.35 -16.38 -11.15
C ARG A 23 -0.66 -17.50 -10.17
N ALA A 24 0.20 -17.71 -9.17
CA ALA A 24 0.04 -18.77 -8.17
C ALA A 24 -1.22 -18.58 -7.32
N SER A 25 -1.62 -17.33 -7.10
CA SER A 25 -2.84 -16.96 -6.36
C SER A 25 -4.13 -17.02 -7.20
N ASN A 26 -4.02 -17.41 -8.49
CA ASN A 26 -5.12 -17.45 -9.45
C ASN A 26 -5.86 -16.10 -9.57
N ASN A 27 -5.09 -15.01 -9.55
CA ASN A 27 -5.57 -13.66 -9.75
C ASN A 27 -5.06 -13.09 -11.08
N LYS A 28 -5.69 -12.00 -11.50
CA LYS A 28 -5.23 -11.16 -12.61
C LYS A 28 -4.84 -9.79 -12.07
N GLY A 29 -3.92 -9.12 -12.74
CA GLY A 29 -3.40 -7.88 -12.18
C GLY A 29 -2.40 -7.15 -13.05
N TYR A 30 -1.96 -6.02 -12.53
CA TYR A 30 -0.93 -5.19 -13.14
C TYR A 30 0.27 -5.11 -12.21
N VAL A 31 1.47 -5.26 -12.77
CA VAL A 31 2.72 -5.21 -12.03
C VAL A 31 3.58 -4.07 -12.56
N PHE A 32 3.92 -3.15 -11.67
CA PHE A 32 4.74 -1.99 -11.98
C PHE A 32 6.23 -2.34 -11.96
N PRO A 33 7.08 -1.52 -12.58
CA PRO A 33 8.53 -1.62 -12.40
C PRO A 33 8.92 -1.50 -10.92
N GLU A 34 10.05 -2.10 -10.58
CA GLU A 34 10.70 -1.91 -9.29
C GLU A 34 11.05 -0.43 -9.07
N SER A 35 10.84 0.05 -7.85
CA SER A 35 11.32 1.34 -7.38
C SER A 35 11.56 1.31 -5.88
N ASN A 36 12.75 1.76 -5.44
CA ASN A 36 13.15 1.86 -4.02
C ASN A 36 13.03 0.53 -3.24
N GLY A 37 13.28 -0.59 -3.91
CA GLY A 37 13.15 -1.94 -3.41
C GLY A 37 11.70 -2.37 -3.16
N TRP A 38 10.76 -1.76 -3.86
CA TRP A 38 9.34 -2.13 -3.86
C TRP A 38 8.88 -2.40 -5.28
N VAL A 39 8.12 -3.49 -5.45
CA VAL A 39 7.35 -3.73 -6.67
C VAL A 39 5.88 -3.54 -6.32
N THR A 40 5.26 -2.53 -6.94
CA THR A 40 3.83 -2.25 -6.77
C THR A 40 3.02 -3.12 -7.70
N PHE A 41 1.86 -3.57 -7.26
CA PHE A 41 0.91 -4.28 -8.10
C PHE A 41 -0.54 -4.06 -7.68
N LEU A 42 -1.42 -4.27 -8.66
CA LEU A 42 -2.86 -4.24 -8.49
C LEU A 42 -3.44 -5.61 -8.80
N ILE A 43 -4.51 -5.96 -8.10
CA ILE A 43 -5.31 -7.16 -8.38
C ILE A 43 -6.66 -6.71 -8.94
N GLN A 44 -7.08 -7.31 -10.05
CA GLN A 44 -8.40 -7.02 -10.62
C GLN A 44 -9.55 -7.44 -9.68
N GLY A 45 -10.67 -6.72 -9.80
CA GLY A 45 -11.85 -6.88 -8.96
C GLY A 45 -11.98 -5.79 -7.90
N PRO A 46 -12.86 -5.94 -6.89
CA PRO A 46 -13.10 -4.92 -5.88
C PRO A 46 -11.80 -4.56 -5.15
N ALA A 47 -11.48 -3.27 -5.15
CA ALA A 47 -10.24 -2.71 -4.62
C ALA A 47 -10.21 -2.62 -3.08
N PHE A 48 -11.37 -2.73 -2.42
CA PHE A 48 -11.54 -2.59 -0.97
C PHE A 48 -11.15 -3.86 -0.18
N ASP A 49 -11.13 -5.02 -0.84
CA ASP A 49 -10.93 -6.30 -0.16
C ASP A 49 -9.52 -6.83 -0.35
N ILE A 50 -8.77 -6.95 0.75
CA ILE A 50 -7.49 -7.64 0.76
C ILE A 50 -7.69 -9.08 0.29
N ARG A 51 -7.00 -9.44 -0.79
CA ARG A 51 -7.10 -10.76 -1.41
C ARG A 51 -6.36 -11.76 -0.55
N LYS A 52 -7.11 -12.57 0.21
CA LYS A 52 -6.55 -13.65 1.05
C LYS A 52 -5.60 -14.58 0.29
N SER A 53 -5.87 -14.85 -0.99
CA SER A 53 -4.99 -15.70 -1.81
C SER A 53 -3.63 -15.06 -2.11
N ILE A 54 -3.54 -13.73 -2.16
CA ILE A 54 -2.27 -13.00 -2.30
C ILE A 54 -1.50 -13.08 -0.97
N VAL A 55 -2.17 -12.76 0.15
CA VAL A 55 -1.55 -12.79 1.47
C VAL A 55 -1.05 -14.20 1.82
N SER A 56 -1.84 -15.25 1.58
CA SER A 56 -1.46 -16.63 1.89
C SER A 56 -0.26 -17.16 1.08
N LEU A 57 0.07 -16.51 -0.03
CA LEU A 57 1.19 -16.90 -0.91
C LEU A 57 2.30 -15.85 -0.92
N ASN A 58 2.17 -14.79 -0.12
CA ASN A 58 3.14 -13.71 -0.03
C ASN A 58 4.52 -14.28 0.39
N PRO A 59 5.59 -14.08 -0.40
CA PRO A 59 6.89 -14.67 -0.12
C PRO A 59 7.74 -13.88 0.89
N GLY A 60 7.30 -12.72 1.37
CA GLY A 60 8.09 -11.86 2.27
C GLY A 60 7.29 -10.68 2.83
N LEU A 61 7.89 -9.49 2.83
CA LEU A 61 7.23 -8.29 3.36
C LEU A 61 6.31 -7.65 2.30
N LEU A 62 5.01 -7.55 2.60
CA LEU A 62 3.98 -7.00 1.73
C LEU A 62 3.25 -5.86 2.42
N VAL A 63 3.11 -4.74 1.73
CA VAL A 63 2.25 -3.62 2.17
C VAL A 63 0.97 -3.65 1.36
N HIS A 64 -0.18 -3.58 2.04
CA HIS A 64 -1.43 -3.14 1.44
C HIS A 64 -1.67 -1.69 1.85
N TYR A 65 -1.83 -0.83 0.86
CA TYR A 65 -2.08 0.60 1.02
C TYR A 65 -3.42 0.95 0.40
N SER A 66 -4.29 1.62 1.16
CA SER A 66 -5.50 2.21 0.60
C SER A 66 -5.75 3.62 1.14
N TYR A 67 -6.27 4.49 0.27
CA TYR A 67 -6.63 5.86 0.58
C TYR A 67 -7.89 6.25 -0.19
N MET A 68 -8.86 6.80 0.53
CA MET A 68 -10.10 7.34 0.00
C MET A 68 -10.31 8.70 0.63
N GLU A 69 -10.25 9.76 -0.18
CA GLU A 69 -10.29 11.15 0.31
C GLU A 69 -11.47 11.42 1.23
N ASP A 70 -12.66 10.91 0.90
CA ASP A 70 -13.89 11.14 1.66
C ASP A 70 -14.22 10.06 2.70
N HIS A 71 -13.41 8.99 2.81
CA HIS A 71 -13.76 7.84 3.66
C HIS A 71 -12.70 7.46 4.68
N GLY A 72 -11.41 7.54 4.34
CA GLY A 72 -10.39 7.01 5.23
C GLY A 72 -9.12 6.55 4.54
N TRP A 73 -8.26 5.91 5.32
CA TRP A 73 -7.07 5.25 4.79
C TRP A 73 -6.61 4.10 5.67
N GLU A 74 -5.89 3.18 5.04
CA GLU A 74 -5.41 1.97 5.68
C GLU A 74 -3.99 1.67 5.21
N LEU A 75 -3.18 1.19 6.16
CA LEU A 75 -1.86 0.64 5.91
C LEU A 75 -1.73 -0.65 6.70
N ILE A 76 -1.66 -1.77 5.99
CA ILE A 76 -1.43 -3.09 6.60
C ILE A 76 -0.14 -3.67 6.04
N ILE A 77 0.71 -4.16 6.93
CA ILE A 77 1.99 -4.78 6.60
C ILE A 77 1.92 -6.24 7.01
N PHE A 78 2.23 -7.11 6.06
CA PHE A 78 2.34 -8.54 6.25
C PHE A 78 3.78 -8.99 6.13
N GLU A 79 4.21 -9.88 7.02
CA GLU A 79 5.40 -10.70 6.82
C GLU A 79 4.90 -12.11 6.50
N LYS A 80 5.04 -12.53 5.24
CA LYS A 80 4.33 -13.68 4.68
C LYS A 80 2.81 -13.52 4.86
N ASP A 81 2.15 -14.41 5.57
CA ASP A 81 0.70 -14.39 5.81
C ASP A 81 0.29 -13.77 7.15
N ASP A 82 1.26 -13.37 7.99
CA ASP A 82 1.02 -12.75 9.30
C ASP A 82 0.95 -11.22 9.19
N ILE A 83 -0.05 -10.61 9.83
CA ILE A 83 -0.10 -9.16 10.03
C ILE A 83 0.95 -8.79 11.08
N VAL A 84 1.91 -7.96 10.70
CA VAL A 84 2.98 -7.47 11.59
C VAL A 84 2.83 -6.00 11.96
N SER A 85 2.03 -5.25 11.20
CA SER A 85 1.59 -3.91 11.57
C SER A 85 0.29 -3.57 10.85
N ALA A 86 -0.66 -2.96 11.55
CA ALA A 86 -1.90 -2.49 10.94
C ALA A 86 -2.31 -1.11 11.49
N TYR A 87 -2.78 -0.27 10.57
CA TYR A 87 -3.45 0.98 10.87
C TYR A 87 -4.64 1.13 9.95
N LYS A 88 -5.77 1.55 10.52
CA LYS A 88 -6.95 1.95 9.77
C LYS A 88 -7.55 3.21 10.36
N CYS A 89 -7.94 4.12 9.50
CA CYS A 89 -8.76 5.26 9.86
C CYS A 89 -9.95 5.37 8.93
N ASP A 90 -11.13 5.60 9.52
CA ASP A 90 -12.38 5.89 8.83
C ASP A 90 -12.92 7.23 9.33
N TRP A 91 -13.41 8.07 8.43
CA TRP A 91 -14.08 9.34 8.74
C TRP A 91 -15.35 9.54 7.94
N THR A 92 -15.95 8.47 7.42
CA THR A 92 -17.17 8.53 6.60
C THR A 92 -18.35 9.13 7.38
N ASP A 93 -18.55 8.65 8.62
CA ASP A 93 -19.62 9.11 9.52
C ASP A 93 -19.03 9.80 10.75
N ASP A 94 -18.18 9.06 11.50
CA ASP A 94 -17.43 9.52 12.66
C ASP A 94 -15.94 9.17 12.48
N LEU A 95 -15.05 9.96 13.10
CA LEU A 95 -13.62 9.64 13.09
C LEU A 95 -13.33 8.42 13.98
N ILE A 96 -12.98 7.30 13.35
CA ILE A 96 -12.58 6.05 13.98
C ILE A 96 -11.14 5.74 13.59
N ILE A 97 -10.27 5.58 14.57
CA ILE A 97 -8.86 5.23 14.37
C ILE A 97 -8.59 3.90 15.08
N GLU A 98 -8.22 2.88 14.30
CA GLU A 98 -7.80 1.56 14.77
C GLU A 98 -6.28 1.44 14.57
N LYS A 99 -5.53 1.36 15.67
CA LYS A 99 -4.06 1.35 15.63
C LYS A 99 -3.41 0.50 16.73
N ASP A 100 -4.18 -0.43 17.32
CA ASP A 100 -3.69 -1.29 18.40
C ASP A 100 -2.54 -2.20 17.93
N ASP A 101 -2.57 -2.59 16.66
CA ASP A 101 -1.54 -3.41 16.00
C ASP A 101 -0.51 -2.57 15.22
N LEU A 102 -0.46 -1.25 15.40
CA LEU A 102 0.48 -0.39 14.68
C LEU A 102 1.89 -0.48 15.27
N ASP A 103 2.82 -1.07 14.50
CA ASP A 103 4.23 -1.15 14.91
C ASP A 103 5.04 0.05 14.36
N LEU A 104 5.16 1.08 15.18
CA LEU A 104 5.97 2.26 14.88
C LEU A 104 7.48 1.98 14.87
N PHE A 105 7.97 0.88 15.45
CA PHE A 105 9.38 0.51 15.37
C PHE A 105 9.69 -0.06 13.98
N LEU A 106 8.89 -1.03 13.52
CA LEU A 106 8.97 -1.59 12.18
C LEU A 106 8.91 -0.50 11.11
N LEU A 107 7.94 0.41 11.21
CA LEU A 107 7.81 1.50 10.23
C LEU A 107 9.03 2.42 10.22
N ARG A 108 9.62 2.74 11.38
CA ARG A 108 10.85 3.55 11.45
C ARG A 108 12.00 2.85 10.73
N GLU A 109 12.17 1.55 10.95
CA GLU A 109 13.22 0.78 10.27
C GLU A 109 13.04 0.79 8.76
N LEU A 110 11.83 0.55 8.26
CA LEU A 110 11.53 0.56 6.82
C LEU A 110 11.76 1.93 6.18
N ILE A 111 11.38 3.02 6.86
CA ILE A 111 11.59 4.40 6.40
C ILE A 111 13.08 4.73 6.36
N MET A 112 13.82 4.38 7.42
CA MET A 112 15.27 4.60 7.48
C MET A 112 16.03 3.81 6.41
N GLN A 113 15.55 2.61 6.05
CA GLN A 113 16.11 1.84 4.93
C GLN A 113 15.95 2.55 3.57
N GLN A 114 14.99 3.46 3.43
CA GLN A 114 14.85 4.32 2.25
C GLN A 114 15.74 5.57 2.31
N GLY A 115 16.48 5.78 3.40
CA GLY A 115 17.24 7.00 3.64
C GLY A 115 16.38 8.20 4.06
N ASN A 116 15.10 7.97 4.40
CA ASN A 116 14.17 9.01 4.83
C ASN A 116 14.24 9.23 6.35
N SER A 117 13.89 10.44 6.82
CA SER A 117 13.71 10.70 8.25
C SER A 117 12.42 10.07 8.77
N ALA A 118 12.54 9.32 9.86
CA ALA A 118 11.42 8.73 10.59
C ALA A 118 10.98 9.57 11.80
N GLU A 119 11.45 10.82 11.90
CA GLU A 119 10.93 11.81 12.84
C GLU A 119 9.44 12.06 12.58
N ASP A 120 8.73 12.35 13.67
CA ASP A 120 7.31 12.72 13.72
C ASP A 120 6.35 11.70 13.08
N ILE A 121 6.82 10.48 12.83
CA ILE A 121 6.01 9.39 12.25
C ILE A 121 4.71 9.14 13.01
N LYS A 122 4.72 9.35 14.34
CA LYS A 122 3.54 9.15 15.17
C LYS A 122 2.41 10.12 14.81
N GLU A 123 2.76 11.36 14.46
CA GLU A 123 1.78 12.42 14.16
C GLU A 123 0.97 12.12 12.89
N ILE A 124 1.55 11.36 11.95
CA ILE A 124 0.86 10.88 10.74
C ILE A 124 -0.35 10.00 11.10
N PHE A 125 -0.29 9.27 12.22
CA PHE A 125 -1.33 8.33 12.67
C PHE A 125 -2.24 8.93 13.76
N ASP A 126 -2.16 10.25 13.99
CA ASP A 126 -2.97 11.01 14.95
C ASP A 126 -3.69 12.14 14.21
N LEU A 127 -4.70 11.79 13.39
CA LEU A 127 -5.45 12.72 12.51
C LEU A 127 -6.06 13.93 13.21
N VAL A 128 -6.43 13.82 14.49
CA VAL A 128 -6.96 14.95 15.28
C VAL A 128 -5.92 16.08 15.42
N GLN A 129 -4.64 15.72 15.42
CA GLN A 129 -3.52 16.65 15.57
C GLN A 129 -2.82 16.93 14.24
N PHE A 130 -3.26 16.30 13.16
CA PHE A 130 -2.62 16.43 11.87
C PHE A 130 -2.96 17.78 11.22
N THR A 131 -1.93 18.58 10.97
CA THR A 131 -2.06 19.91 10.36
C THR A 131 -1.34 20.02 9.00
N GLY A 132 -0.96 18.88 8.41
CA GLY A 132 -0.26 18.86 7.13
C GLY A 132 -1.17 19.23 5.95
N GLU A 133 -0.57 19.83 4.92
CA GLU A 133 -1.27 20.15 3.66
C GLU A 133 -1.51 18.90 2.80
N GLU A 134 -0.66 17.89 2.95
CA GLU A 134 -0.72 16.62 2.22
C GLU A 134 -1.45 15.55 3.04
N PRO A 135 -2.25 14.64 2.43
CA PRO A 135 -2.89 13.55 3.16
C PRO A 135 -1.88 12.70 3.96
N PRO A 136 -2.20 12.29 5.21
CA PRO A 136 -1.30 11.43 5.99
C PRO A 136 -0.90 10.13 5.28
N ALA A 137 -1.82 9.56 4.51
CA ALA A 137 -1.60 8.36 3.70
C ALA A 137 -0.46 8.57 2.67
N TYR A 138 -0.43 9.74 2.03
CA TYR A 138 0.61 10.10 1.07
C TYR A 138 1.97 10.28 1.76
N LEU A 139 1.98 10.96 2.91
CA LEU A 139 3.20 11.17 3.68
C LEU A 139 3.85 9.85 4.09
N ILE A 140 3.06 8.87 4.56
CA ILE A 140 3.61 7.56 4.92
C ILE A 140 4.08 6.78 3.70
N ALA A 141 3.33 6.80 2.59
CA ALA A 141 3.73 6.14 1.34
C ALA A 141 5.07 6.69 0.81
N LYS A 142 5.24 8.01 0.80
CA LYS A 142 6.49 8.68 0.41
C LYS A 142 7.64 8.33 1.35
N LYS A 143 7.42 8.35 2.68
CA LYS A 143 8.42 7.95 3.67
C LYS A 143 8.85 6.48 3.52
N LEU A 144 7.93 5.59 3.15
CA LEU A 144 8.20 4.18 2.85
C LEU A 144 8.85 3.96 1.47
N GLY A 145 8.98 5.01 0.65
CA GLY A 145 9.59 4.93 -0.68
C GLY A 145 8.66 4.36 -1.76
N LEU A 146 7.35 4.27 -1.50
CA LEU A 146 6.38 3.78 -2.47
C LEU A 146 6.27 4.79 -3.62
N ARG A 147 6.47 4.34 -4.86
CA ARG A 147 6.43 5.23 -6.04
C ARG A 147 5.05 5.31 -6.70
N TYR A 148 4.31 4.21 -6.68
CA TYR A 148 3.05 4.07 -7.40
C TYR A 148 1.92 3.92 -6.38
N PHE A 149 1.35 5.02 -5.89
CA PHE A 149 0.31 4.96 -4.86
C PHE A 149 -0.76 6.05 -5.00
N GLU A 150 -0.46 7.16 -5.69
CA GLU A 150 -1.38 8.27 -5.91
C GLU A 150 -2.35 7.93 -7.04
N TRP A 151 -3.65 8.16 -6.84
CA TRP A 151 -4.70 7.90 -7.83
C TRP A 151 -4.63 6.52 -8.47
N LEU A 152 -4.24 5.49 -7.71
CA LEU A 152 -3.94 4.17 -8.25
C LEU A 152 -4.82 3.08 -7.66
N SER A 153 -5.71 2.51 -8.47
CA SER A 153 -6.57 1.37 -8.11
C SER A 153 -6.90 0.53 -9.35
N SER A 154 -7.41 -0.69 -9.12
CA SER A 154 -7.91 -1.54 -10.22
C SER A 154 -9.04 -0.90 -11.01
N ASP A 155 -9.80 0.01 -10.38
CA ASP A 155 -10.97 0.63 -10.96
C ASP A 155 -10.61 1.83 -11.86
N ASN A 156 -9.42 2.42 -11.68
CA ASN A 156 -9.00 3.62 -12.42
C ASN A 156 -7.78 3.42 -13.33
N ILE A 157 -7.09 2.27 -13.26
CA ILE A 157 -5.90 2.00 -14.08
C ILE A 157 -6.17 1.88 -15.59
N GLY A 158 -7.43 1.61 -15.98
CA GLY A 158 -7.78 1.38 -17.37
C GLY A 158 -7.08 0.14 -17.95
N ASP A 159 -6.46 0.28 -19.10
CA ASP A 159 -5.61 -0.75 -19.73
C ASP A 159 -4.14 -0.68 -19.29
N GLY A 160 -3.77 0.32 -18.48
CA GLY A 160 -2.40 0.56 -18.02
C GLY A 160 -1.49 1.26 -19.04
N GLU A 161 -1.98 1.70 -20.21
CA GLU A 161 -1.16 2.30 -21.27
C GLU A 161 -0.42 3.58 -20.85
N HIS A 162 -0.91 4.26 -19.81
CA HIS A 162 -0.27 5.46 -19.27
C HIS A 162 0.97 5.18 -18.41
N TYR A 163 1.26 3.91 -18.10
CA TYR A 163 2.38 3.51 -17.27
C TYR A 163 3.46 2.81 -18.10
N GLU A 164 4.66 3.38 -18.07
CA GLU A 164 5.81 2.78 -18.75
C GLU A 164 6.22 1.45 -18.08
N ASN A 165 6.47 0.42 -18.90
CA ASN A 165 7.00 -0.89 -18.49
C ASN A 165 6.11 -1.64 -17.47
N ILE A 166 4.82 -1.35 -17.44
CA ILE A 166 3.84 -2.13 -16.69
C ILE A 166 3.63 -3.50 -17.34
N VAL A 167 3.44 -4.54 -16.54
CA VAL A 167 3.16 -5.90 -17.00
C VAL A 167 1.76 -6.30 -16.56
N PHE A 168 0.91 -6.65 -17.52
CA PHE A 168 -0.36 -7.31 -17.24
C PHE A 168 -0.17 -8.81 -17.03
N VAL A 169 -0.77 -9.35 -15.98
CA VAL A 169 -0.76 -10.77 -15.63
C VAL A 169 -2.18 -11.30 -15.73
N ASP A 170 -2.37 -12.27 -16.61
CA ASP A 170 -3.65 -12.95 -16.90
C ASP A 170 -3.73 -14.35 -16.28
#